data_AF-A0A975F893-F1
#
_entry.id   AF-A0A975F893-F1
#
_cell.length_a   1.000
_cell.length_b   1.000
_cell.length_c   1.000
_cell.angle_alpha   90.00
_cell.angle_beta   90.00
_cell.angle_gamma   90.00
#
_symmetry.space_group_name_H-M   'P 1'
#
loop_
_entity.id
_entity.type
_entity.pdbx_description
1 polymer ?
#
loop_
_entity_poly.entity_id
_entity_poly.type
_entity_poly.pdbx_seq_one_letter_code
_entity_poly.pdbx_strand_id
1 'polypeptide(L)'
;MKAKLLFIFQLGAVVLTGLLCGVFLAFALDVSPALQRLDAATYIQTQQQFNQTVSNLGFALLFFGAMLFPFLTAGMAAWQSRRRMAMYWLLVALLHFVGVYWVSIATNIPLHQDILAWNPAAPPADWQTLRDTWTTGNWVRTIAEAVCFIGALTLLVLREQLAAQPRYVMRQQN
;
A
#
# COMPACT_ATOMS: atom_id res chain seq x y z
N MET A 1 -14.26 16.72 20.30
CA MET A 1 -13.11 16.94 19.39
C MET A 1 -12.41 15.63 19.00
N LYS A 2 -12.00 14.78 19.95
CA LYS A 2 -11.26 13.52 19.69
C LYS A 2 -11.96 12.51 18.76
N ALA A 3 -13.27 12.35 18.88
CA ALA A 3 -14.03 11.44 18.01
C ALA A 3 -14.06 11.88 16.54
N LYS A 4 -14.16 13.20 16.27
CA LYS A 4 -14.09 13.76 14.92
C LYS A 4 -12.71 13.54 14.29
N LEU A 5 -11.64 13.69 15.08
CA LEU A 5 -10.27 13.49 14.61
C LEU A 5 -9.98 12.02 14.27
N LEU A 6 -10.43 11.07 15.09
CA LEU A 6 -10.31 9.63 14.78
C LEU A 6 -10.99 9.28 13.46
N PHE A 7 -12.20 9.80 13.23
CA PHE A 7 -12.92 9.58 11.98
C PHE A 7 -12.19 10.17 10.76
N ILE A 8 -11.59 11.35 10.89
CA ILE A 8 -10.77 11.95 9.82
C ILE A 8 -9.59 11.04 9.47
N PHE A 9 -8.91 10.47 10.46
CA PHE A 9 -7.81 9.53 10.19
C PHE A 9 -8.28 8.24 9.52
N GLN A 10 -9.42 7.70 9.94
CA GLN A 10 -10.00 6.52 9.29
C GLN A 10 -10.38 6.79 7.84
N LEU A 11 -11.03 7.94 7.58
CA LEU A 11 -11.42 8.34 6.24
C LEU A 11 -10.19 8.53 5.35
N GLY A 12 -9.16 9.24 5.84
CA GLY A 12 -7.91 9.41 5.12
C GLY A 12 -7.21 8.09 4.84
N ALA A 13 -7.22 7.15 5.78
CA ALA A 13 -6.66 5.81 5.57
C ALA A 13 -7.35 5.07 4.42
N VAL A 14 -8.69 5.07 4.39
CA VAL A 14 -9.49 4.42 3.33
C VAL A 14 -9.22 5.07 1.97
N VAL A 15 -9.22 6.40 1.90
CA VAL A 15 -8.99 7.12 0.65
C VAL A 15 -7.59 6.85 0.10
N LEU A 16 -6.56 6.97 0.94
CA LEU A 16 -5.17 6.83 0.50
C LEU A 16 -4.82 5.38 0.14
N THR A 17 -5.26 4.41 0.93
CA THR A 17 -5.05 2.98 0.59
C THR A 17 -5.82 2.58 -0.67
N GLY A 18 -7.05 3.09 -0.86
CA GLY A 18 -7.84 2.84 -2.05
C GLY A 18 -7.24 3.44 -3.33
N LEU A 19 -6.76 4.69 -3.26
CA LEU A 19 -6.08 5.34 -4.38
C LEU A 19 -4.76 4.63 -4.74
N LEU A 20 -3.95 4.25 -3.74
CA LEU A 20 -2.70 3.53 -3.99
C LEU A 20 -2.95 2.12 -4.56
N CYS A 21 -3.95 1.41 -4.03
CA CYS A 21 -4.42 0.14 -4.58
C CYS A 21 -4.80 0.29 -6.06
N GLY A 22 -5.55 1.34 -6.41
CA GLY A 22 -5.93 1.62 -7.79
C GLY A 22 -4.73 1.84 -8.72
N VAL A 23 -3.72 2.59 -8.26
CA VAL A 23 -2.47 2.79 -9.01
C VAL A 23 -1.75 1.45 -9.25
N PHE A 24 -1.58 0.64 -8.20
CA PHE A 24 -0.93 -0.66 -8.32
C PHE A 24 -1.70 -1.63 -9.22
N LEU A 25 -3.03 -1.67 -9.11
CA LEU A 25 -3.90 -2.47 -9.96
C LEU A 25 -3.79 -2.06 -11.43
N ALA A 26 -3.77 -0.76 -11.75
CA ALA A 26 -3.56 -0.30 -13.12
C ALA A 26 -2.23 -0.80 -13.68
N PHE A 27 -1.16 -0.75 -12.88
CA PHE A 27 0.14 -1.28 -13.29
C PHE A 27 0.13 -2.80 -13.47
N ALA A 28 -0.56 -3.52 -12.59
CA ALA A 28 -0.59 -4.98 -12.60
C ALA A 28 -1.45 -5.55 -13.75
N LEU A 29 -2.60 -4.92 -14.02
CA LEU A 29 -3.59 -5.43 -14.96
C LEU A 29 -3.40 -4.96 -16.40
N ASP A 30 -2.82 -3.77 -16.61
CA ASP A 30 -2.74 -3.17 -17.95
C ASP A 30 -1.31 -2.77 -18.33
N VAL A 31 -0.65 -1.94 -17.51
CA VAL A 31 0.67 -1.38 -17.88
C VAL A 31 1.74 -2.48 -18.00
N SER A 32 1.88 -3.37 -17.02
CA SER A 32 2.93 -4.41 -17.07
C SER A 32 2.69 -5.39 -18.23
N PRO A 33 1.46 -5.91 -18.47
CA PRO A 33 1.17 -6.70 -19.65
C PRO A 33 1.44 -5.97 -20.98
N ALA A 34 1.18 -4.68 -21.07
CA ALA A 34 1.51 -3.88 -22.26
C ALA A 34 3.04 -3.77 -22.45
N LEU A 35 3.78 -3.47 -21.38
CA LEU A 35 5.24 -3.37 -21.39
C LEU A 35 5.92 -4.70 -21.76
N GLN A 36 5.33 -5.85 -21.41
CA GLN A 36 5.86 -7.17 -21.78
C GLN A 36 5.86 -7.43 -23.29
N ARG A 37 5.05 -6.69 -24.07
CA ARG A 37 4.97 -6.81 -25.54
C ARG A 37 5.99 -5.96 -26.27
N LEU A 38 6.69 -5.07 -25.57
CA LEU A 38 7.69 -4.19 -26.17
C LEU A 38 9.01 -4.93 -26.40
N ASP A 39 9.77 -4.49 -27.40
CA ASP A 39 11.18 -4.84 -27.51
C ASP A 39 11.99 -4.25 -26.34
N ALA A 40 13.21 -4.75 -26.15
CA ALA A 40 14.06 -4.36 -25.03
C ALA A 40 14.35 -2.87 -25.00
N ALA A 41 14.69 -2.26 -26.14
CA ALA A 41 15.04 -0.84 -26.21
C ALA A 41 13.85 0.05 -25.81
N THR A 42 12.67 -0.24 -26.36
CA THR A 42 11.44 0.50 -26.09
C THR A 42 10.96 0.29 -24.65
N TYR A 43 11.07 -0.95 -24.12
CA TYR A 43 10.79 -1.23 -22.71
C TYR A 43 11.68 -0.39 -21.80
N ILE A 44 13.00 -0.40 -22.00
CA ILE A 44 13.96 0.33 -21.16
C ILE A 44 13.68 1.82 -21.20
N GLN A 45 13.54 2.40 -22.39
CA GLN A 45 13.24 3.84 -22.53
C GLN A 45 11.95 4.22 -21.82
N THR A 46 10.88 3.44 -22.00
CA THR A 46 9.58 3.69 -21.36
C THR A 46 9.69 3.57 -19.84
N GLN A 47 10.35 2.52 -19.35
CA GLN A 47 10.51 2.29 -17.92
C GLN A 47 11.40 3.35 -17.25
N GLN A 48 12.41 3.87 -17.95
CA GLN A 48 13.21 5.00 -17.47
C GLN A 48 12.36 6.26 -17.27
N GLN A 49 11.44 6.55 -18.19
CA GLN A 49 10.50 7.67 -18.03
C GLN A 49 9.56 7.47 -16.83
N PHE A 50 9.03 6.27 -16.64
CA PHE A 50 8.21 5.96 -15.45
C PHE A 50 9.01 6.11 -14.14
N ASN A 51 10.24 5.59 -14.11
CA ASN A 51 11.08 5.65 -12.91
C ASN A 51 11.48 7.09 -12.55
N GLN A 52 11.64 7.99 -13.53
CA GLN A 52 11.90 9.41 -13.28
C GLN A 52 10.65 10.15 -12.78
N THR A 53 9.47 9.81 -13.32
CA THR A 53 8.23 10.53 -13.01
C THR A 53 7.57 10.07 -11.71
N VAL A 54 7.76 8.82 -11.29
CA VAL A 54 7.17 8.27 -10.05
C VAL A 54 7.75 8.91 -8.78
N SER A 55 8.94 9.51 -8.85
CA SER A 55 9.61 10.20 -7.72
C SER A 55 9.01 11.59 -7.38
N ASN A 56 7.77 11.86 -7.78
CA ASN A 56 7.09 13.13 -7.51
C ASN A 56 6.46 13.15 -6.10
N LEU A 57 6.25 14.37 -5.58
CA LEU A 57 5.67 14.58 -4.25
C LEU A 57 4.27 13.98 -4.10
N GLY A 58 3.45 14.00 -5.15
CA GLY A 58 2.10 13.45 -5.12
C GLY A 58 2.09 11.94 -4.86
N PHE A 59 2.93 11.19 -5.56
CA PHE A 59 3.10 9.76 -5.31
C PHE A 59 3.68 9.48 -3.92
N ALA A 60 4.66 10.27 -3.48
CA ALA A 60 5.22 10.13 -2.13
C ALA A 60 4.16 10.34 -1.04
N LEU A 61 3.34 11.39 -1.15
CA LEU A 61 2.26 11.65 -0.20
C LEU A 61 1.22 10.53 -0.20
N LEU A 62 0.87 9.99 -1.37
CA LEU A 62 -0.04 8.86 -1.47
C LEU A 62 0.54 7.61 -0.80
N PHE A 63 1.79 7.26 -1.14
CA PHE A 63 2.48 6.07 -0.66
C PHE A 63 2.69 6.11 0.86
N PHE A 64 3.30 7.17 1.39
CA PHE A 64 3.52 7.30 2.83
C PHE A 64 2.24 7.61 3.60
N GLY A 65 1.28 8.28 2.99
CA GLY A 65 -0.01 8.57 3.58
C GLY A 65 -0.84 7.30 3.81
N ALA A 66 -0.83 6.37 2.84
CA ALA A 66 -1.46 5.05 2.96
C ALA A 66 -0.90 4.21 4.11
N MET A 67 0.36 4.46 4.52
CA MET A 67 0.96 3.87 5.72
C MET A 67 0.63 4.66 7.00
N LEU A 68 0.78 5.99 6.95
CA LEU A 68 0.71 6.87 8.12
C LEU A 68 -0.70 6.93 8.72
N PHE A 69 -1.74 7.03 7.90
CA PHE A 69 -3.11 7.20 8.40
C PHE A 69 -3.64 5.96 9.16
N PRO A 70 -3.36 4.71 8.75
CA PRO A 70 -3.59 3.54 9.58
C PRO A 70 -2.86 3.58 10.93
N PHE A 71 -1.58 4.00 10.98
CA PHE A 71 -0.85 4.17 12.24
C PHE A 71 -1.47 5.25 13.14
N LEU A 72 -1.81 6.41 12.59
CA LEU A 72 -2.47 7.49 13.33
C LEU A 72 -3.82 7.04 13.88
N THR A 73 -4.58 6.27 13.09
CA THR A 73 -5.85 5.69 13.53
C THR A 73 -5.64 4.71 14.69
N ALA A 74 -4.65 3.81 14.58
CA ALA A 74 -4.32 2.85 15.62
C ALA A 74 -3.92 3.56 16.93
N GLY A 75 -3.03 4.55 16.86
CA GLY A 75 -2.57 5.33 18.01
C GLY A 75 -3.69 6.14 18.67
N MET A 76 -4.53 6.80 17.87
CA MET A 76 -5.68 7.55 18.37
C MET A 76 -6.73 6.64 19.00
N ALA A 77 -7.00 5.47 18.41
CA ALA A 77 -7.91 4.48 18.99
C ALA A 77 -7.36 3.93 20.32
N ALA A 78 -6.05 3.68 20.41
CA ALA A 78 -5.40 3.25 21.64
C ALA A 78 -5.50 4.32 22.74
N TRP A 79 -5.28 5.60 22.40
CA TRP A 79 -5.46 6.72 23.33
C TRP A 79 -6.91 6.86 23.81
N GLN A 80 -7.89 6.46 23.00
CA GLN A 80 -9.30 6.43 23.39
C GLN A 80 -9.70 5.11 24.08
N SER A 81 -8.74 4.27 24.48
CA SER A 81 -8.97 2.96 25.10
C SER A 81 -9.80 1.99 24.25
N ARG A 82 -9.84 2.19 22.92
CA ARG A 82 -10.53 1.31 21.95
C ARG A 82 -9.59 0.22 21.47
N ARG A 83 -9.14 -0.65 22.38
CA ARG A 83 -8.06 -1.63 22.14
C ARG A 83 -8.28 -2.51 20.90
N ARG A 84 -9.51 -3.00 20.68
CA ARG A 84 -9.83 -3.87 19.54
C ARG A 84 -9.68 -3.14 18.20
N MET A 85 -10.22 -1.93 18.11
CA MET A 85 -10.07 -1.06 16.94
C MET A 85 -8.59 -0.71 16.70
N ALA A 86 -7.86 -0.34 17.75
CA ALA A 86 -6.43 -0.02 17.65
C ALA A 86 -5.62 -1.19 17.07
N MET A 87 -5.87 -2.41 17.55
CA MET A 87 -5.20 -3.63 17.07
C MET A 87 -5.46 -3.88 15.58
N TYR A 88 -6.70 -3.78 15.11
CA TYR A 88 -7.01 -4.02 13.70
C TYR A 88 -6.42 -2.97 12.76
N TRP A 89 -6.46 -1.69 13.15
CA TRP A 89 -5.81 -0.63 12.36
C TRP A 89 -4.28 -0.75 12.35
N LEU A 90 -3.69 -1.25 13.44
CA LEU A 90 -2.26 -1.55 13.48
C LEU A 90 -1.90 -2.68 12.50
N LEU A 91 -2.74 -3.72 12.39
CA LEU A 91 -2.53 -4.79 11.41
C LEU A 91 -2.57 -4.28 9.96
N VAL A 92 -3.48 -3.36 9.63
CA VAL A 92 -3.50 -2.70 8.31
C VAL A 92 -2.20 -1.94 8.08
N ALA A 93 -1.74 -1.16 9.07
CA ALA A 93 -0.49 -0.40 8.97
C ALA A 93 0.74 -1.29 8.75
N LEU A 94 0.82 -2.39 9.51
CA LEU A 94 1.91 -3.36 9.40
C LEU A 94 1.86 -4.14 8.08
N LEU A 95 0.67 -4.47 7.59
CA LEU A 95 0.52 -5.13 6.29
C LEU A 95 1.00 -4.23 5.16
N HIS A 96 0.66 -2.94 5.17
CA HIS A 96 1.21 -1.98 4.21
C HIS A 96 2.75 -1.89 4.37
N PHE A 97 3.25 -1.78 5.60
CA PHE A 97 4.68 -1.69 5.84
C PHE A 97 5.46 -2.90 5.28
N VAL A 98 4.98 -4.13 5.52
CA VAL A 98 5.67 -5.35 5.05
C VAL A 98 5.39 -5.61 3.57
N GLY A 99 4.12 -5.54 3.15
CA GLY A 99 3.71 -5.95 1.81
C GLY A 99 3.95 -4.90 0.73
N VAL A 100 3.99 -3.61 1.10
CA VAL A 100 4.17 -2.49 0.16
C VAL A 100 5.51 -1.81 0.34
N TYR A 101 5.78 -1.28 1.54
CA TYR A 101 6.99 -0.52 1.81
C TYR A 101 8.25 -1.39 1.70
N TRP A 102 8.30 -2.52 2.42
CA TRP A 102 9.47 -3.40 2.43
C TRP A 102 9.76 -4.02 1.06
N VAL A 103 8.73 -4.52 0.37
CA VAL A 103 8.87 -5.05 -1.00
C VAL A 103 9.38 -3.96 -1.95
N SER A 104 8.91 -2.71 -1.79
CA SER A 104 9.39 -1.60 -2.63
C SER A 104 10.88 -1.35 -2.43
N ILE A 105 11.37 -1.23 -1.20
CA ILE A 105 12.78 -0.94 -0.96
C ILE A 105 13.71 -2.13 -1.20
N ALA A 106 13.21 -3.36 -1.04
CA ALA A 106 14.01 -4.58 -1.20
C ALA A 106 14.07 -5.08 -2.65
N THR A 107 13.10 -4.71 -3.49
CA THR A 107 12.98 -5.25 -4.86
C THR A 107 12.74 -4.16 -5.90
N ASN A 108 11.63 -3.45 -5.83
CA ASN A 108 11.22 -2.58 -6.94
C ASN A 108 12.10 -1.32 -7.08
N ILE A 109 12.47 -0.67 -5.97
CA ILE A 109 13.29 0.55 -5.98
C ILE A 109 14.74 0.25 -6.44
N PRO A 110 15.41 -0.81 -5.96
CA PRO A 110 16.71 -1.21 -6.53
C PRO A 110 16.64 -1.44 -8.04
N LEU A 111 15.64 -2.19 -8.51
CA LEU A 111 15.45 -2.42 -9.95
C LEU A 111 15.15 -1.14 -10.72
N HIS A 112 14.51 -0.14 -10.10
CA HIS A 112 14.35 1.17 -10.75
C HIS A 112 15.70 1.82 -11.02
N GLN A 113 16.62 1.76 -10.06
CA GLN A 113 17.96 2.34 -10.16
C GLN A 113 18.79 1.61 -11.21
N ASP A 114 18.72 0.27 -11.25
CA ASP A 114 19.38 -0.53 -12.26
C ASP A 114 18.92 -0.15 -13.67
N ILE A 115 17.60 -0.12 -13.90
CA ILE A 115 17.00 0.20 -15.20
C ILE A 115 17.35 1.63 -15.65
N LEU A 116 17.46 2.58 -14.71
CA LEU A 116 17.91 3.94 -15.02
C LEU A 116 19.34 4.01 -15.56
N ALA A 117 20.19 3.04 -15.21
CA ALA A 117 21.57 2.96 -15.67
C ALA A 117 21.75 2.15 -16.97
N TRP A 118 20.72 1.44 -17.44
CA TRP A 118 20.83 0.61 -18.65
C TRP A 118 20.92 1.45 -19.91
N ASN A 119 21.72 0.97 -20.88
CA ASN A 119 21.76 1.52 -22.23
C ASN A 119 20.71 0.81 -23.11
N PRO A 120 19.68 1.51 -23.64
CA PRO A 120 18.68 0.89 -24.52
C PRO A 120 19.27 0.25 -25.78
N ALA A 121 20.41 0.73 -26.29
CA ALA A 121 21.08 0.17 -27.46
C ALA A 121 21.91 -1.10 -27.14
N ALA A 122 22.15 -1.38 -25.86
CA ALA A 122 22.85 -2.57 -25.39
C ALA A 122 22.20 -3.09 -24.09
N PRO A 123 20.98 -3.67 -24.17
CA PRO A 123 20.27 -4.20 -23.00
C PRO A 123 21.06 -5.32 -22.31
N PRO A 124 20.98 -5.46 -20.97
CA PRO A 124 21.52 -6.61 -20.27
C PRO A 124 20.92 -7.92 -20.78
N ALA A 125 21.70 -9.00 -20.78
CA ALA A 125 21.24 -10.31 -21.26
C ALA A 125 20.04 -10.86 -20.46
N ASP A 126 19.93 -10.47 -19.19
CA ASP A 126 18.91 -10.90 -18.23
C ASP A 126 17.77 -9.88 -18.04
N TRP A 127 17.63 -8.90 -18.93
CA TRP A 127 16.65 -7.81 -18.79
C TRP A 127 15.20 -8.30 -18.57
N GLN A 128 14.81 -9.41 -19.20
CA GLN A 128 13.47 -10.00 -19.05
C GLN A 128 13.26 -10.56 -17.65
N THR A 129 14.27 -11.26 -17.11
CA THR A 129 14.24 -11.79 -15.75
C THR A 129 14.07 -10.68 -14.73
N LEU A 130 14.77 -9.56 -14.90
CA LEU A 130 14.68 -8.40 -14.00
C LEU A 130 13.34 -7.66 -14.15
N ARG A 131 12.81 -7.53 -15.37
CA ARG A 131 11.43 -7.06 -15.61
C ARG A 131 10.40 -7.94 -14.90
N ASP A 132 10.53 -9.25 -15.01
CA ASP A 132 9.56 -10.19 -14.43
C ASP A 132 9.67 -10.24 -12.90
N THR A 133 10.88 -10.05 -12.36
CA THR A 133 11.12 -9.83 -10.92
C THR A 133 10.42 -8.57 -10.44
N TRP A 134 10.56 -7.44 -11.17
CA TRP A 134 9.85 -6.21 -10.84
C TRP A 134 8.32 -6.40 -10.86
N THR A 135 7.81 -7.09 -11.89
CA THR A 135 6.39 -7.38 -12.08
C THR A 135 5.84 -8.22 -10.93
N THR A 136 6.58 -9.23 -10.50
CA THR A 136 6.23 -10.07 -9.35
C THR A 136 6.16 -9.24 -8.06
N GLY A 137 7.18 -8.40 -7.80
CA GLY A 137 7.15 -7.47 -6.67
C GLY A 137 5.95 -6.53 -6.74
N ASN A 138 5.59 -6.04 -7.94
CA ASN A 138 4.42 -5.20 -8.12
C ASN A 138 3.11 -5.91 -7.79
N TRP A 139 2.96 -7.18 -8.17
CA TRP A 139 1.79 -7.99 -7.79
C TRP A 139 1.68 -8.20 -6.28
N VAL A 140 2.79 -8.48 -5.60
CA VAL A 140 2.81 -8.60 -4.12
C VAL A 140 2.31 -7.31 -3.48
N ARG A 141 2.83 -6.15 -3.90
CA ARG A 141 2.38 -4.84 -3.39
C ARG A 141 0.92 -4.56 -3.70
N THR A 142 0.46 -4.94 -4.90
CA THR A 142 -0.93 -4.79 -5.33
C THR A 142 -1.88 -5.56 -4.43
N ILE A 143 -1.58 -6.84 -4.18
CA ILE A 143 -2.41 -7.71 -3.33
C ILE A 143 -2.40 -7.22 -1.88
N ALA A 144 -1.22 -6.89 -1.35
CA ALA A 144 -1.10 -6.34 0.00
C ALA A 144 -1.94 -5.08 0.18
N GLU A 145 -1.84 -4.14 -0.77
CA GLU A 145 -2.58 -2.88 -0.69
C GLU A 145 -4.09 -3.05 -0.91
N ALA A 146 -4.50 -4.00 -1.76
CA ALA A 146 -5.91 -4.36 -1.89
C ALA A 146 -6.48 -4.89 -0.57
N VAL A 147 -5.74 -5.74 0.15
CA VAL A 147 -6.14 -6.22 1.48
C VAL A 147 -6.16 -5.07 2.50
N CYS A 148 -5.18 -4.16 2.46
CA CYS A 148 -5.17 -2.95 3.30
C CYS A 148 -6.42 -2.10 3.06
N PHE A 149 -6.76 -1.82 1.80
CA PHE A 149 -7.91 -1.02 1.44
C PHE A 149 -9.23 -1.66 1.87
N ILE A 150 -9.44 -2.95 1.55
CA ILE A 150 -10.64 -3.69 1.94
C ILE A 150 -10.75 -3.75 3.46
N GLY A 151 -9.63 -4.00 4.16
CA GLY A 151 -9.56 -4.00 5.61
C GLY A 151 -9.92 -2.64 6.22
N ALA A 152 -9.30 -1.56 5.74
CA ALA A 152 -9.57 -0.20 6.18
C ALA A 152 -11.03 0.19 5.97
N LEU A 153 -11.60 -0.11 4.79
CA LEU A 153 -13.00 0.17 4.47
C LEU A 153 -13.94 -0.62 5.38
N THR A 154 -13.67 -1.91 5.58
CA THR A 154 -14.47 -2.77 6.48
C THR A 154 -14.43 -2.24 7.91
N LEU A 155 -13.25 -1.86 8.42
CA LEU A 155 -13.09 -1.31 9.76
C LEU A 155 -13.80 0.04 9.93
N LEU A 156 -13.83 0.88 8.89
CA LEU A 156 -14.56 2.14 8.89
C LEU A 156 -16.08 1.91 8.92
N VAL A 157 -16.59 0.97 8.13
CA VAL A 157 -18.02 0.61 8.10
C VAL A 157 -18.46 0.01 9.43
N LEU A 158 -17.66 -0.88 10.02
CA LEU A 158 -17.97 -1.56 11.28
C LEU A 158 -17.53 -0.77 12.53
N ARG A 159 -17.13 0.50 12.39
CA ARG A 159 -16.51 1.28 13.47
C ARG A 159 -17.36 1.38 14.74
N GLU A 160 -18.68 1.44 14.60
CA GLU A 160 -19.61 1.57 15.73
C GLU A 160 -19.72 0.24 16.50
N GLN A 161 -19.67 -0.89 15.79
CA GLN A 161 -19.65 -2.23 16.40
C GLN A 161 -18.34 -2.45 17.16
N LEU A 162 -17.22 -1.95 16.62
CA LEU A 162 -15.90 -1.99 17.27
C LEU A 162 -15.79 -1.04 18.48
N ALA A 163 -16.67 -0.04 18.57
CA ALA A 163 -16.74 0.89 19.70
C ALA A 163 -17.61 0.35 20.85
N ALA A 164 -18.49 -0.61 20.61
CA ALA A 164 -19.30 -1.24 21.65
C ALA A 164 -18.40 -2.02 22.63
N GLN A 165 -18.48 -1.70 23.92
CA GLN A 165 -17.77 -2.48 24.93
C GLN A 165 -18.30 -3.91 24.97
N PRO A 166 -17.44 -4.92 25.27
CA PRO A 166 -17.94 -6.25 25.58
C PRO A 166 -18.90 -6.12 26.76
N ARG A 167 -20.16 -6.52 26.59
CA ARG A 167 -21.06 -6.72 27.73
C ARG A 167 -20.48 -7.85 28.56
N TYR A 168 -19.69 -7.50 29.58
CA TYR A 168 -19.42 -8.43 30.66
C TYR A 168 -20.75 -8.66 31.35
N VAL A 169 -21.42 -9.76 30.99
CA VAL A 169 -22.56 -10.26 31.74
C VAL A 169 -22.02 -10.64 33.12
N MET A 170 -22.19 -9.72 34.08
CA MET A 170 -22.03 -10.02 35.49
C MET A 170 -23.02 -11.12 35.82
N ARG A 171 -22.55 -12.37 35.84
CA ARG A 171 -23.29 -13.49 36.40
C ARG A 171 -23.45 -13.17 37.88
N GLN A 172 -24.59 -12.62 38.28
CA GLN A 172 -24.97 -12.55 39.68
C GLN A 172 -24.96 -13.99 40.20
N GLN A 173 -23.94 -14.30 41.00
CA GLN A 173 -23.96 -15.48 41.84
C GLN A 173 -24.93 -15.17 42.97
N ASN A 174 -26.14 -15.73 42.85
CA ASN A 174 -27.02 -15.98 43.98
C ASN A 174 -26.50 -17.16 44.78
#